data_AF-A0A661P2A7-F1
#
_entry.id   AF-A0A661P2A7-F1
#
_cell.length_a   1.000
_cell.length_b   1.000
_cell.length_c   1.000
_cell.angle_alpha   90.00
_cell.angle_beta   90.00
_cell.angle_gamma   90.00
#
_symmetry.space_group_name_H-M   'P 1'
#
loop_
_entity.id
_entity.type
_entity.pdbx_description
1 polymer ?
#
loop_
_entity_poly.entity_id
_entity_poly.type
_entity_poly.pdbx_seq_one_letter_code
_entity_poly.pdbx_strand_id
1 'polypeptide(L)' 'TPGTSVAETPGTSVAETPGTTVRKTVQVQASEDMLKEDIKNKLRYLKELLDEGLISKTDYNAKKKELLDKIN' A
#
# COMPACT_ATOMS: atom_id res chain seq x y z
N THR A 1 6.07 48.32 -11.76
CA THR A 1 6.77 47.73 -12.93
C THR A 1 8.19 47.39 -12.51
N PRO A 2 8.91 46.56 -13.26
CA PRO A 2 8.75 45.15 -13.64
C PRO A 2 9.50 44.25 -12.61
N GLY A 3 9.28 42.94 -12.50
CA GLY A 3 9.69 41.94 -13.49
C GLY A 3 11.13 41.49 -13.22
N THR A 4 11.29 40.30 -12.65
CA THR A 4 12.51 39.52 -12.87
C THR A 4 12.05 38.11 -13.20
N SER A 5 11.66 37.96 -14.47
CA SER A 5 11.86 36.69 -15.17
C SER A 5 13.35 36.41 -15.19
N VAL A 6 13.74 35.24 -14.73
CA VAL A 6 14.95 34.59 -15.22
C VAL A 6 14.56 33.26 -15.81
N ALA A 7 14.95 33.14 -17.06
CA ALA A 7 14.64 32.10 -18.01
C ALA A 7 15.54 30.88 -17.80
N GLU A 8 14.96 29.72 -18.12
CA GLU A 8 15.55 28.62 -18.86
C GLU A 8 16.82 27.92 -18.32
N THR A 9 16.64 26.64 -18.01
CA THR A 9 17.61 25.62 -18.40
C THR A 9 16.91 24.59 -19.30
N PRO A 10 17.39 24.39 -20.54
CA PRO A 10 16.92 23.34 -21.42
C PRO A 10 17.63 22.02 -21.11
N GLY A 11 16.89 20.91 -21.29
CA GLY A 11 17.47 19.61 -21.63
C GLY A 11 18.22 18.88 -20.51
N THR A 12 17.52 17.94 -19.88
CA THR A 12 18.16 16.65 -19.61
C THR A 12 17.18 15.57 -20.06
N SER A 13 17.33 15.21 -21.33
CA SER A 13 16.91 13.91 -21.82
C SER A 13 17.73 12.87 -21.08
N VAL A 14 17.09 12.11 -20.19
CA VAL A 14 17.55 10.78 -19.84
C VAL A 14 16.47 9.85 -20.36
N ALA A 15 16.83 9.15 -21.43
CA ALA A 15 16.10 8.00 -21.93
C ALA A 15 16.11 6.87 -20.87
N GLU A 16 15.52 5.73 -21.23
CA GLU A 16 15.58 4.45 -20.51
C GLU A 16 14.49 4.32 -19.43
N THR A 17 13.42 3.53 -19.58
CA THR A 17 13.26 2.25 -20.27
C THR A 17 11.76 1.99 -20.54
N PRO A 18 11.38 1.25 -21.61
CA PRO A 18 10.05 0.65 -21.67
C PRO A 18 9.99 -0.40 -20.56
N GLY A 19 9.35 -0.03 -19.44
CA GLY A 19 9.05 -0.91 -18.33
C GLY A 19 8.44 -2.20 -18.87
N THR A 20 9.27 -3.24 -18.79
CA THR A 20 9.03 -4.60 -19.20
C THR A 20 7.60 -5.01 -18.86
N THR A 21 6.88 -5.42 -19.91
CA THR A 21 5.71 -6.28 -19.80
C THR A 21 6.12 -7.53 -19.02
N VAL A 22 5.94 -7.53 -17.70
CA VAL A 22 5.90 -8.76 -16.93
C VAL A 22 4.43 -9.08 -16.73
N ARG A 23 3.88 -9.78 -17.72
CA ARG A 23 2.63 -10.53 -17.57
C ARG A 23 2.85 -11.52 -16.43
N LYS A 24 2.40 -11.16 -15.22
CA LYS A 24 2.38 -12.07 -14.07
C LYS A 24 1.17 -12.99 -14.20
N THR A 25 1.25 -13.94 -15.13
CA THR A 25 0.31 -15.05 -15.28
C THR A 25 0.87 -16.31 -14.64
N VAL A 26 1.09 -16.29 -13.32
CA VAL A 26 1.31 -17.49 -12.48
C VAL A 26 0.89 -17.17 -11.04
N GLN A 27 -0.40 -17.04 -10.73
CA GLN A 27 -0.87 -16.79 -9.34
C GLN A 27 -2.23 -17.44 -9.10
N VAL A 28 -2.26 -18.70 -8.68
CA VAL A 28 -3.51 -19.33 -8.19
C VAL A 28 -3.31 -20.07 -6.85
N GLN A 29 -2.08 -20.29 -6.38
CA GLN A 29 -1.81 -20.89 -5.04
C GLN A 29 -1.04 -19.97 -4.09
N ALA A 30 -0.21 -19.06 -4.61
CA ALA A 30 0.44 -18.03 -3.79
C ALA A 30 -0.54 -16.98 -3.21
N SER A 31 -1.79 -16.96 -3.71
CA SER A 31 -2.80 -15.98 -3.33
C SER A 31 -3.25 -16.13 -1.88
N GLU A 32 -3.47 -17.34 -1.37
CA GLU A 32 -3.99 -17.53 -0.01
C GLU A 32 -2.94 -17.22 1.06
N ASP A 33 -1.70 -17.65 0.88
CA ASP A 33 -0.61 -17.35 1.81
C ASP A 33 -0.26 -15.86 1.82
N MET A 34 -0.26 -15.20 0.64
CA MET A 34 -0.11 -13.75 0.57
C MET A 34 -1.26 -13.02 1.28
N LEU A 35 -2.51 -13.48 1.10
CA LEU A 35 -3.67 -12.92 1.80
C LEU A 35 -3.57 -13.11 3.32
N LYS A 36 -3.13 -14.28 3.80
CA LYS A 36 -2.94 -14.56 5.23
C LYS A 36 -1.87 -13.66 5.85
N GLU A 37 -0.75 -13.43 5.17
CA GLU A 37 0.28 -12.49 5.64
C GLU A 37 -0.20 -11.04 5.62
N ASP A 38 -0.90 -10.61 4.56
CA ASP A 38 -1.51 -9.27 4.51
C ASP A 38 -2.50 -9.05 5.65
N ILE A 39 -3.31 -10.05 5.97
CA ILE A 39 -4.24 -10.01 7.10
C ILE A 39 -3.49 -9.94 8.43
N LYS A 40 -2.43 -10.73 8.61
CA LYS A 40 -1.61 -10.71 9.84
C LYS A 40 -0.98 -9.34 10.05
N ASN A 41 -0.43 -8.72 9.00
CA ASN A 41 0.12 -7.37 9.04
C ASN A 41 -0.96 -6.32 9.37
N LYS A 42 -2.15 -6.42 8.77
CA LYS A 42 -3.28 -5.52 9.08
C LYS A 42 -3.74 -5.66 10.52
N LEU A 43 -3.81 -6.89 11.06
CA LEU A 43 -4.19 -7.13 12.46
C LEU A 43 -3.17 -6.55 13.44
N ARG A 44 -1.87 -6.62 13.11
CA ARG A 44 -0.82 -5.99 13.91
C ARG A 44 -0.97 -4.47 13.92
N TYR A 45 -1.13 -3.85 12.75
CA TYR A 45 -1.35 -2.41 12.64
C TYR A 45 -2.60 -1.98 13.42
N LEU A 46 -3.68 -2.76 13.33
CA LEU A 46 -4.89 -2.52 14.10
C LEU A 46 -4.66 -2.52 15.62
N LYS A 47 -3.81 -3.42 16.10
CA LYS A 47 -3.45 -3.51 17.51
C LYS A 47 -2.62 -2.29 17.94
N GLU A 48 -1.67 -1.87 17.12
CA GLU A 48 -0.87 -0.65 17.36
C GLU A 48 -1.78 0.58 17.47
N LEU A 49 -2.76 0.75 16.56
CA LEU A 49 -3.75 1.82 16.64
C LEU A 49 -4.60 1.78 17.92
N LEU A 50 -4.95 0.58 18.40
CA LEU A 50 -5.70 0.41 19.65
C LEU A 50 -4.83 0.77 20.87
N ASP A 51 -3.58 0.34 20.87
CA ASP A 51 -2.61 0.61 21.93
C ASP A 51 -2.27 2.12 22.01
N GLU A 52 -2.24 2.82 20.87
CA GLU A 52 -2.11 4.28 20.76
C GLU A 52 -3.41 5.04 21.11
N GLY A 53 -4.52 4.33 21.29
CA GLY A 53 -5.83 4.94 21.56
C GLY A 53 -6.45 5.67 20.36
N LEU A 54 -5.96 5.44 19.14
CA LEU A 54 -6.48 6.02 17.90
C LEU A 54 -7.79 5.37 17.45
N ILE A 55 -8.04 4.12 17.87
CA ILE A 55 -9.29 3.41 17.62
C ILE A 55 -9.86 2.85 18.92
N SER A 56 -11.18 2.65 18.97
CA SER A 56 -11.81 1.99 20.11
C SER A 56 -11.63 0.47 20.06
N LYS A 57 -11.77 -0.19 21.20
CA LYS A 57 -11.78 -1.66 21.26
C LYS A 57 -12.92 -2.28 20.42
N THR A 58 -14.04 -1.57 20.29
CA THR A 58 -15.15 -1.99 19.43
C THR A 58 -14.74 -1.97 17.96
N ASP A 59 -14.10 -0.90 17.49
CA ASP A 59 -13.62 -0.76 16.11
C ASP A 59 -12.55 -1.80 15.78
N TYR A 60 -11.64 -2.06 16.72
CA TYR A 60 -10.64 -3.11 16.59
C TYR A 60 -11.28 -4.48 16.35
N ASN A 61 -12.28 -4.85 17.17
CA ASN A 61 -12.93 -6.16 17.06
C ASN A 61 -13.76 -6.29 15.77
N ALA A 62 -14.45 -5.23 15.35
CA ALA A 62 -15.21 -5.22 14.10
C ALA A 62 -14.31 -5.48 12.88
N LYS A 63 -13.22 -4.72 12.76
CA LYS A 63 -12.24 -4.88 11.67
C LYS A 63 -11.47 -6.20 11.77
N LYS A 64 -11.12 -6.66 12.98
CA LYS A 64 -10.48 -7.97 13.20
C LYS A 64 -11.37 -9.10 12.67
N LYS A 65 -12.66 -9.06 12.97
CA LYS A 65 -13.63 -10.05 12.49
C LYS A 65 -13.68 -10.04 10.96
N GLU A 66 -13.81 -8.86 10.35
CA GLU A 66 -13.85 -8.71 8.89
C GLU A 66 -12.57 -9.24 8.19
N LEU A 67 -11.40 -9.05 8.81
CA LEU A 67 -10.13 -9.55 8.29
C LEU A 67 -10.02 -11.07 8.39
N LEU A 68 -10.51 -11.68 9.46
CA LEU A 68 -10.51 -13.13 9.63
C LEU A 68 -11.53 -13.82 8.70
N ASP A 69 -12.67 -13.17 8.44
CA ASP A 69 -13.70 -13.69 7.53
C ASP A 69 -13.20 -13.83 6.08
N LYS A 70 -12.18 -13.05 5.69
CA LYS A 70 -11.59 -13.07 4.34
C LYS A 70 -10.71 -14.30 4.05
N ILE A 71 -10.35 -15.07 5.08
CA ILE A 71 -9.54 -16.29 4.95
C ILE A 71 -10.28 -17.55 5.42
N ASN A 72 -11.57 -17.42 5.71
CA ASN A 72 -12.40 -18.46 6.34
C ASN A 72 -13.50 -18.94 5.40
#